data_AF-A0A928UJX4-F1
#
_entry.id   AF-A0A928UJX4-F1
#
_cell.length_a   1.000
_cell.length_b   1.000
_cell.length_c   1.000
_cell.angle_alpha   90.00
_cell.angle_beta   90.00
_cell.angle_gamma   90.00
#
_symmetry.space_group_name_H-M   'P 1'
#
loop_
_entity.id
_entity.type
_entity.pdbx_description
1 polymer ?
#
loop_
_entity_poly.entity_id
_entity_poly.type
_entity_poly.pdbx_seq_one_letter_code
_entity_poly.pdbx_strand_id
1 'polypeptide(L)'
;MVKEKVASLDFILVSESQKKQERAKARDLRHSSWWKNKLQEGVCYYCDLKVDPKFLTMDHKVPVSKGGKSTKNNIVLCCKDCNTKKKHSTVVEMLTSNEKEK
;
A
#
# COMPACT_ATOMS: atom_id res chain seq x y z
N MET A 1 -2.33 -30.88 -25.38
CA MET A 1 -2.77 -30.04 -24.25
C MET A 1 -1.56 -29.62 -23.41
N VAL A 2 -0.86 -28.59 -23.86
CA VAL A 2 0.19 -27.93 -23.07
C VAL A 2 -0.52 -27.04 -22.07
N LYS A 3 -0.65 -27.50 -20.82
CA LYS A 3 -1.06 -26.63 -19.71
C LYS A 3 0.18 -25.83 -19.31
N GLU A 4 0.44 -24.75 -20.05
CA GLU A 4 1.39 -23.73 -19.61
C GLU A 4 0.88 -23.15 -18.28
N LYS A 5 1.51 -23.61 -17.19
CA LYS A 5 1.50 -22.88 -15.93
C LYS A 5 2.28 -21.60 -16.22
N VAL A 6 1.55 -20.51 -16.47
CA VAL A 6 2.09 -19.15 -16.36
C VAL A 6 2.79 -19.05 -15.01
N ALA A 7 4.11 -19.09 -15.05
CA ALA A 7 4.97 -18.92 -13.90
C ALA A 7 4.62 -17.56 -13.28
N SER A 8 4.15 -17.62 -12.04
CA SER A 8 3.84 -16.46 -11.21
C SER A 8 5.05 -15.53 -11.16
N LEU A 9 4.97 -14.42 -11.89
CA LEU A 9 5.93 -13.33 -11.81
C LEU A 9 5.92 -12.77 -10.38
N ASP A 10 7.12 -12.58 -9.84
CA ASP A 10 7.47 -11.74 -8.69
C ASP A 10 7.26 -12.27 -7.26
N PHE A 11 7.93 -13.38 -6.92
CA PHE A 11 8.37 -13.58 -5.54
C PHE A 11 9.77 -13.01 -5.33
N ILE A 12 9.87 -11.69 -5.15
CA ILE A 12 11.09 -11.09 -4.61
C ILE A 12 11.29 -11.65 -3.20
N LEU A 13 12.30 -12.49 -3.01
CA LEU A 13 12.74 -12.96 -1.69
C LEU A 13 13.30 -11.76 -0.89
N VAL A 14 12.43 -11.04 -0.18
CA VAL A 14 12.84 -9.95 0.73
C VAL A 14 13.26 -10.55 2.06
N SER A 15 14.47 -10.24 2.52
CA SER A 15 14.95 -10.70 3.83
C SER A 15 14.19 -10.04 4.98
N GLU A 16 14.08 -10.73 6.13
CA GLU A 16 13.44 -10.17 7.33
C GLU A 16 14.12 -8.90 7.83
N SER A 17 15.46 -8.81 7.67
CA SER A 17 16.22 -7.60 7.99
C SER A 17 15.75 -6.40 7.15
N GLN A 18 15.60 -6.60 5.83
CA GLN A 18 15.08 -5.57 4.93
C GLN A 18 13.65 -5.18 5.31
N LYS A 19 12.77 -6.14 5.61
CA LYS A 19 11.40 -5.85 6.07
C LYS A 19 11.39 -5.02 7.35
N LYS A 20 12.24 -5.37 8.33
CA LYS A 20 12.39 -4.63 9.59
C LYS A 20 12.88 -3.21 9.36
N GLN A 21 13.89 -3.03 8.51
CA GLN A 21 14.43 -1.73 8.15
C GLN A 21 13.37 -0.85 7.49
N GLU A 22 12.63 -1.37 6.51
CA GLU A 22 11.59 -0.59 5.82
C GLU A 22 10.41 -0.26 6.76
N ARG A 23 10.03 -1.14 7.70
CA ARG A 23 9.04 -0.83 8.72
C ARG A 23 9.51 0.28 9.68
N ALA A 24 10.79 0.29 10.04
CA ALA A 24 11.35 1.37 10.86
C ALA A 24 11.29 2.71 10.11
N LYS A 25 11.72 2.75 8.85
CA LYS A 25 11.61 3.95 7.99
C LYS A 25 10.17 4.45 7.85
N ALA A 26 9.18 3.55 7.73
CA ALA A 26 7.77 3.94 7.65
C ALA A 26 7.29 4.61 8.94
N ARG A 27 7.74 4.12 10.10
CA ARG A 27 7.44 4.73 11.40
C ARG A 27 8.06 6.12 11.50
N ASP A 28 9.32 6.28 11.12
CA ASP A 28 9.97 7.60 11.13
C ASP A 28 9.25 8.58 10.19
N LEU A 29 8.89 8.11 8.99
CA LEU A 29 8.15 8.90 8.02
C LEU A 29 6.77 9.34 8.54
N ARG A 30 6.08 8.49 9.31
CA ARG A 30 4.79 8.81 9.93
C ARG A 30 4.89 9.96 10.93
N HIS A 31 6.04 10.16 11.57
CA HIS A 31 6.26 11.27 12.50
C HIS A 31 6.78 12.54 11.81
N SER A 32 7.12 12.48 10.52
CA SER A 32 7.65 13.61 9.76
C SER A 32 6.59 14.69 9.46
N SER A 33 7.04 15.94 9.29
CA SER A 33 6.18 17.04 8.82
C SER A 33 5.57 16.76 7.45
N TRP A 34 6.27 16.01 6.59
CA TRP A 34 5.72 15.60 5.29
C TRP A 34 4.45 14.78 5.45
N TRP A 35 4.42 13.82 6.38
CA TRP A 35 3.21 13.01 6.60
C TRP A 35 2.08 13.84 7.20
N LYS A 36 2.39 14.76 8.12
CA LYS A 36 1.39 15.70 8.68
C LYS A 36 0.74 16.55 7.58
N ASN A 37 1.54 17.06 6.64
CA ASN A 37 1.05 17.82 5.50
C ASN A 37 0.25 16.94 4.54
N LYS A 38 0.73 15.71 4.26
CA LYS A 38 0.03 14.73 3.44
C LYS A 38 -1.37 14.48 3.97
N LEU A 39 -1.53 14.24 5.28
CA LEU A 39 -2.83 14.02 5.94
C LEU A 39 -3.84 15.15 5.70
N GLN A 40 -3.39 16.39 5.50
CA GLN A 40 -4.29 17.52 5.22
C GLN A 40 -4.95 17.44 3.84
N GLU A 41 -4.40 16.65 2.90
CA GLU A 41 -5.05 16.40 1.61
C GLU A 41 -6.42 15.72 1.82
N GLY A 42 -6.57 14.90 2.86
CA GLY A 42 -7.87 14.40 3.30
C GLY A 42 -8.57 13.45 2.31
N VAL A 43 -7.86 12.92 1.30
CA VAL A 43 -8.45 12.06 0.26
C VAL A 43 -7.80 10.68 0.28
N CYS A 44 -8.63 9.64 0.24
CA CYS A 44 -8.17 8.26 0.12
C CYS A 44 -7.69 7.98 -1.30
N TYR A 45 -6.48 7.43 -1.47
CA TYR A 45 -5.89 7.13 -2.77
C TYR A 45 -6.63 6.04 -3.58
N TYR A 46 -7.42 5.17 -2.92
CA TYR A 46 -8.05 4.03 -3.59
C TYR A 46 -9.51 4.24 -3.95
N CYS A 47 -10.25 4.99 -3.14
CA CYS A 47 -11.67 5.27 -3.40
C CYS A 47 -11.96 6.72 -3.75
N ASP A 48 -10.93 7.59 -3.74
CA ASP A 48 -11.01 9.03 -4.02
C ASP A 48 -12.00 9.80 -3.13
N LEU A 49 -12.50 9.20 -2.06
CA LEU A 49 -13.39 9.85 -1.11
C LEU A 49 -12.60 10.78 -0.16
N LYS A 50 -13.22 11.91 0.18
CA LYS A 50 -12.77 12.76 1.29
C LYS A 50 -13.04 12.07 2.61
N VAL A 51 -12.01 11.98 3.44
CA VAL A 51 -12.02 11.30 4.74
C VAL A 51 -11.35 12.21 5.75
N ASP A 52 -11.96 12.32 6.93
CA ASP A 52 -11.35 13.06 8.05
C ASP A 52 -9.93 12.52 8.32
N PRO A 53 -8.91 13.39 8.47
CA PRO A 53 -7.53 12.98 8.72
C PRO A 53 -7.36 11.97 9.85
N LYS A 54 -8.24 11.95 10.86
CA LYS A 54 -8.19 10.98 11.98
C LYS A 54 -8.52 9.54 11.57
N PHE A 55 -9.19 9.35 10.43
CA PHE A 55 -9.54 8.03 9.88
C PHE A 55 -8.66 7.62 8.69
N LEU A 56 -7.71 8.48 8.30
CA LEU A 56 -6.73 8.17 7.27
C LEU A 56 -5.54 7.42 7.86
N THR A 57 -5.04 6.48 7.07
CA THR A 57 -3.91 5.62 7.40
C THR A 57 -2.83 5.72 6.34
N MET A 58 -1.60 5.39 6.75
CA MET A 58 -0.45 5.25 5.86
C MET A 58 -0.42 3.83 5.29
N ASP A 59 -0.40 3.72 3.97
CA ASP A 59 -0.26 2.44 3.27
C ASP A 59 0.84 2.48 2.21
N HIS A 60 1.42 1.32 1.91
CA HIS A 60 2.43 1.15 0.87
C HIS A 60 1.77 0.64 -0.42
N LYS A 61 1.90 1.37 -1.54
CA LYS A 61 1.39 0.94 -2.86
C LYS A 61 1.94 -0.44 -3.23
N VAL A 62 3.26 -0.62 -3.07
CA VAL A 62 3.95 -1.91 -3.14
C VAL A 62 4.23 -2.36 -1.70
N PRO A 63 3.67 -3.49 -1.24
CA PRO A 63 3.90 -4.00 0.10
C PRO A 63 5.38 -4.25 0.39
N VAL A 64 5.81 -4.01 1.63
CA VAL A 64 7.18 -4.31 2.09
C VAL A 64 7.54 -5.78 1.90
N SER A 65 6.56 -6.70 2.05
CA SER A 65 6.75 -8.13 1.80
C SER A 65 7.07 -8.46 0.33
N LYS A 66 6.67 -7.59 -0.62
CA LYS A 66 6.95 -7.69 -2.06
C LYS A 66 8.10 -6.77 -2.49
N GLY A 67 8.91 -6.28 -1.55
CA GLY A 67 10.11 -5.47 -1.84
C GLY A 67 9.87 -3.95 -1.84
N GLY A 68 8.65 -3.51 -1.52
CA GLY A 68 8.30 -2.10 -1.45
C GLY A 68 9.11 -1.32 -0.41
N LYS A 69 9.52 -0.11 -0.78
CA LYS A 69 10.30 0.79 0.07
C LYS A 69 9.42 1.79 0.79
N SER A 70 9.83 2.24 1.96
CA SER A 70 9.13 3.27 2.74
C SER A 70 9.52 4.68 2.31
N THR A 71 9.28 4.99 1.03
CA THR A 71 9.56 6.30 0.43
C THR A 71 8.27 7.06 0.16
N LYS A 72 8.35 8.39 0.07
CA LYS A 72 7.19 9.26 -0.20
C LYS A 72 6.40 8.87 -1.45
N ASN A 73 7.06 8.31 -2.47
CA ASN A 73 6.41 7.89 -3.72
C ASN A 73 5.62 6.58 -3.60
N ASN A 74 6.03 5.71 -2.68
CA ASN A 74 5.37 4.43 -2.42
C ASN A 74 4.34 4.52 -1.28
N ILE A 75 4.30 5.63 -0.55
CA ILE A 75 3.35 5.85 0.54
C ILE A 75 2.15 6.65 0.06
N VAL A 76 0.96 6.21 0.47
CA VAL A 76 -0.32 6.87 0.16
C VAL A 76 -1.19 7.04 1.40
N LEU A 77 -2.14 7.97 1.30
CA LEU A 77 -3.27 8.07 2.21
C LEU A 77 -4.31 7.03 1.83
N CYS A 78 -4.80 6.30 2.83
CA CYS A 78 -5.80 5.27 2.64
C CYS A 78 -6.79 5.26 3.80
N CYS A 79 -8.09 5.23 3.51
CA CYS A 79 -9.09 5.04 4.56
C CYS A 79 -8.99 3.62 5.15
N LYS A 80 -9.47 3.44 6.39
CA LYS A 80 -9.41 2.15 7.09
C LYS A 80 -10.07 1.02 6.29
N ASP A 81 -11.18 1.29 5.61
CA ASP A 81 -11.93 0.28 4.86
C ASP A 81 -11.13 -0.21 3.65
N CYS A 82 -10.59 0.71 2.85
CA CYS A 82 -9.75 0.36 1.71
C CYS A 82 -8.47 -0.36 2.16
N ASN A 83 -7.85 0.09 3.25
CA ASN A 83 -6.63 -0.54 3.77
C ASN A 83 -6.90 -1.98 4.22
N THR A 84 -8.06 -2.21 4.85
CA THR A 84 -8.50 -3.53 5.28
C THR A 84 -8.84 -4.44 4.10
N LYS A 85 -9.50 -3.91 3.06
CA LYS A 85 -9.79 -4.65 1.81
C LYS A 85 -8.50 -5.04 1.08
N LYS A 86 -7.49 -4.15 1.06
CA LYS A 86 -6.20 -4.38 0.39
C LYS A 86 -5.40 -5.55 0.98
N LYS A 87 -5.35 -5.69 2.31
CA LYS A 87 -4.45 -6.64 3.01
C LYS A 87 -3.01 -6.61 2.46
N HIS A 88 -2.60 -7.64 1.73
CA HIS A 88 -1.27 -7.81 1.12
C HIS A 88 -1.27 -7.70 -0.40
N SER A 89 -2.40 -7.30 -0.97
CA SER A 89 -2.56 -7.13 -2.41
C SER A 89 -1.93 -5.84 -2.90
N THR A 90 -1.51 -5.85 -4.16
CA THR A 90 -1.03 -4.63 -4.84
C THR A 90 -2.21 -3.77 -5.25
N VAL A 91 -1.95 -2.51 -5.59
CA VAL A 91 -2.98 -1.58 -6.11
C VAL A 91 -3.69 -2.16 -7.34
N VAL A 92 -2.94 -2.81 -8.24
CA VAL A 92 -3.48 -3.46 -9.45
C VAL A 92 -4.49 -4.53 -9.08
N GLU A 93 -4.15 -5.41 -8.12
CA GLU A 93 -5.05 -6.47 -7.66
C GLU A 93 -6.37 -5.91 -7.08
N MET A 94 -6.34 -4.78 -6.38
CA MET A 94 -7.56 -4.14 -5.87
C MET A 94 -8.45 -3.55 -6.97
N LEU A 95 -7.86 -2.87 -7.96
CA LEU A 95 -8.62 -2.29 -9.07
C LEU A 95 -9.34 -3.37 -9.87
N THR A 96 -8.66 -4.49 -10.16
CA THR A 96 -9.25 -5.65 -10.86
C THR A 96 -10.34 -6.37 -10.06
N SER A 97 -10.37 -6.20 -8.72
CA SER A 97 -11.42 -6.77 -7.87
C SER A 97 -12.68 -5.91 -7.85
N ASN A 98 -12.55 -4.58 -7.97
CA ASN A 98 -13.69 -3.66 -8.00
C ASN A 98 -14.48 -3.71 -9.32
N GLU A 99 -13.91 -4.24 -10.40
CA GLU A 99 -14.61 -4.42 -11.69
C GLU A 99 -15.61 -5.59 -11.69
N LYS A 100 -15.55 -6.49 -10.71
CA LYS A 100 -16.44 -7.67 -10.63
C LYS A 100 -17.70 -7.43 -9.78
N GLU A 101 -17.84 -6.26 -9.17
CA GLU A 101 -18.99 -5.86 -8.36
C GLU A 101 -19.83 -4.73 -9.00
N LYS A 102 -19.60 -4.44 -10.29
CA LYS A 102 -20.48 -3.63 -11.14
C LYS A 102 -21.20 -4.51 -12.15
#